data_AF-A0A966PZ84-F1
#
_entry.id   AF-A0A966PZ84-F1
#
_cell.length_a   1.000
_cell.length_b   1.000
_cell.length_c   1.000
_cell.angle_alpha   90.00
_cell.angle_beta   90.00
_cell.angle_gamma   90.00
#
_symmetry.space_group_name_H-M   'P 1'
#
loop_
_entity.id
_entity.type
_entity.pdbx_description
1 polymer ?
#
loop_
_entity_poly.entity_id
_entity_poly.type
_entity_poly.pdbx_seq_one_letter_code
_entity_poly.pdbx_strand_id
1 'polypeptide(L)'
;MKTFKQFLEERNKVIKKTTDEKVGNDPKGVLHELLVGRHLRGGKHMVRHNDDANRTPKQAHDDNRAKVTPEQYNEINRRAKSAAEDIKKRLGKKQIKDVHWTSKPGDIKKSTGIEASQQQDASDIVIHHGGGRHTGVSLKVSDKSKKVPISNPGLEETTYGAGKHLEAHRKSIHKEFPKIKTMSVAERKDWHRNTTTHNKNKIKDMNNTVLDKMARHLHSALKGKTQKELIDHIRKHVLKAFPTPAQEAGVGNHMRHSTTGTNGKYSHSSIDPSQHYEHILANPEKIRVHVDKAGQGVAFSHNGRVFARHRMKFNSQSDPLSSVKGSGSDT
;
A
#
# COMPACT_ATOMS: atom_id res chain seq x y z
N MET A 1 -15.92 5.69 41.06
CA MET A 1 -16.40 6.81 40.22
C MET A 1 -15.19 7.40 39.47
N LYS A 2 -15.27 7.58 38.15
CA LYS A 2 -14.19 8.27 37.40
C LYS A 2 -14.26 9.77 37.68
N THR A 3 -13.11 10.44 37.78
CA THR A 3 -13.10 11.90 37.93
C THR A 3 -13.51 12.58 36.62
N PHE A 4 -14.04 13.80 36.70
CA PHE A 4 -14.44 14.57 35.51
C PHE A 4 -13.29 14.73 34.50
N LYS A 5 -12.05 14.89 34.99
CA LYS A 5 -10.84 14.96 34.15
C LYS A 5 -10.55 13.63 33.44
N GLN A 6 -10.68 12.50 34.14
CA GLN A 6 -10.54 11.16 33.54
C GLN A 6 -11.64 10.90 32.51
N PHE A 7 -12.88 11.35 32.76
CA PHE A 7 -13.97 11.27 31.81
C PHE A 7 -13.69 12.07 30.53
N LEU A 8 -13.15 13.29 30.65
CA LEU A 8 -12.77 14.11 29.51
C LEU A 8 -11.61 13.51 28.70
N GLU A 9 -10.58 12.97 29.37
CA GLU A 9 -9.46 12.30 28.69
C GLU A 9 -9.90 11.04 27.95
N GLU A 10 -10.79 10.26 28.55
CA GLU A 10 -11.35 9.06 27.94
C GLU A 10 -12.30 9.41 26.80
N ARG A 11 -13.15 10.43 26.95
CA ARG A 11 -13.99 10.97 25.87
C ARG A 11 -13.13 11.48 24.71
N ASN A 12 -12.04 12.18 24.97
CA ASN A 12 -11.13 12.66 23.93
C ASN A 12 -10.36 11.51 23.25
N LYS A 13 -9.96 10.47 24.00
CA LYS A 13 -9.40 9.24 23.41
C LYS A 13 -10.41 8.49 22.55
N VAL A 14 -11.66 8.39 23.00
CA VAL A 14 -12.76 7.78 22.24
C VAL A 14 -13.05 8.60 21.00
N ILE A 15 -13.22 9.92 21.09
CA ILE A 15 -13.42 10.81 19.93
C ILE A 15 -12.27 10.66 18.95
N LYS A 16 -11.01 10.73 19.41
CA LYS A 16 -9.82 10.58 18.56
C LYS A 16 -9.78 9.22 17.86
N LYS A 17 -10.07 8.13 18.58
CA LYS A 17 -10.19 6.77 18.02
C LYS A 17 -11.34 6.64 17.02
N THR A 18 -12.47 7.29 17.29
CA THR A 18 -13.67 7.27 16.42
C THR A 18 -13.45 8.10 15.14
N THR A 19 -12.72 9.21 15.21
CA THR A 19 -12.34 10.02 14.04
C THR A 19 -11.24 9.37 13.21
N ASP A 20 -10.26 8.71 13.84
CA ASP A 20 -9.22 7.95 13.14
C ASP A 20 -9.77 6.66 12.48
N GLU A 21 -10.86 6.09 13.00
CA GLU A 21 -11.55 4.93 12.40
C GLU A 21 -12.57 5.32 11.32
N LYS A 22 -13.16 6.53 11.36
CA LYS A 22 -14.12 7.03 10.36
C LYS A 22 -13.48 7.56 9.08
N VAL A 23 -12.24 8.05 9.13
CA VAL A 23 -11.50 8.50 7.96
C VAL A 23 -10.58 7.37 7.53
N GLY A 24 -10.89 6.69 6.42
CA GLY A 24 -9.99 5.69 5.85
C GLY A 24 -8.58 6.25 5.64
N ASN A 25 -7.58 5.39 5.44
CA ASN A 25 -6.21 5.84 5.12
C ASN A 25 -6.11 6.64 3.80
N ASP A 26 -7.17 6.62 3.00
CA ASP A 26 -7.24 7.13 1.65
C ASP A 26 -7.11 8.67 1.57
N PRO A 27 -7.91 9.49 2.30
CA PRO A 27 -7.69 10.94 2.38
C PRO A 27 -6.31 11.36 2.88
N LYS A 28 -5.73 10.63 3.84
CA LYS A 28 -4.39 10.94 4.39
C LYS A 28 -3.29 10.67 3.37
N GLY A 29 -3.42 9.59 2.58
CA GLY A 29 -2.50 9.26 1.49
C GLY A 29 -2.53 10.29 0.37
N VAL A 30 -3.73 10.58 -0.15
CA VAL A 30 -3.92 11.59 -1.21
C VAL A 30 -3.42 12.97 -0.79
N LEU A 31 -3.71 13.40 0.45
CA LEU A 31 -3.15 14.66 0.96
C LEU A 31 -1.63 14.66 0.97
N HIS A 32 -0.99 13.55 1.35
CA HIS A 32 0.46 13.45 1.35
C HIS A 32 1.03 13.64 -0.05
N GLU A 33 0.47 12.96 -1.07
CA GLU A 33 0.89 13.11 -2.47
C GLU A 33 0.75 14.55 -2.97
N LEU A 34 -0.42 15.16 -2.76
CA LEU A 34 -0.72 16.52 -3.18
C LEU A 34 0.19 17.55 -2.51
N LEU A 35 0.48 17.37 -1.22
CA LEU A 35 1.36 18.25 -0.46
C LEU A 35 2.83 18.06 -0.84
N VAL A 36 3.29 16.84 -1.11
CA VAL A 36 4.66 16.60 -1.62
C VAL A 36 4.83 17.33 -2.95
N GLY A 37 3.89 17.15 -3.90
CA GLY A 37 3.90 17.86 -5.17
C GLY A 37 3.88 19.38 -4.99
N ARG A 38 3.07 19.90 -4.06
CA ARG A 38 3.02 21.33 -3.71
C ARG A 38 4.36 21.86 -3.21
N HIS A 39 5.04 21.14 -2.32
CA HIS A 39 6.36 21.55 -1.80
C HIS A 39 7.48 21.44 -2.84
N LEU A 40 7.39 20.46 -3.75
CA LEU A 40 8.28 20.35 -4.90
C LEU A 40 8.10 21.55 -5.86
N ARG A 41 6.88 22.07 -6.00
CA ARG A 41 6.54 23.29 -6.78
C ARG A 41 6.61 24.60 -5.99
N GLY A 42 7.42 24.66 -4.94
CA GLY A 42 7.66 25.91 -4.20
C GLY A 42 6.41 26.48 -3.50
N GLY A 43 5.51 25.61 -3.05
CA GLY A 43 4.29 25.99 -2.33
C GLY A 43 3.04 26.15 -3.21
N LYS A 44 3.16 26.01 -4.54
CA LYS A 44 2.04 26.09 -5.49
C LYS A 44 1.44 24.70 -5.75
N HIS A 45 0.12 24.56 -5.78
CA HIS A 45 -0.54 23.30 -6.13
C HIS A 45 -0.19 22.86 -7.55
N MET A 46 0.00 21.56 -7.78
CA MET A 46 0.08 20.98 -9.13
C MET A 46 -1.14 21.41 -9.95
N VAL A 47 -0.96 21.60 -11.26
CA VAL A 47 -2.02 22.10 -12.17
C VAL A 47 -2.54 21.04 -13.11
N ARG A 48 -1.80 19.95 -13.29
CA ARG A 48 -2.16 18.88 -14.23
C ARG A 48 -2.78 17.68 -13.53
N HIS A 49 -3.71 17.14 -14.31
CA HIS A 49 -4.58 15.99 -14.14
C HIS A 49 -5.59 16.13 -13.01
N ASN A 50 -6.83 15.82 -13.35
CA ASN A 50 -7.93 15.76 -12.40
C ASN A 50 -8.04 14.32 -11.87
N ASP A 51 -8.55 14.17 -10.65
CA ASP A 51 -8.85 12.85 -10.09
C ASP A 51 -10.04 12.17 -10.80
N ASP A 52 -10.45 11.01 -10.28
CA ASP A 52 -11.58 10.23 -10.80
C ASP A 52 -12.93 10.96 -10.67
N ALA A 53 -13.06 11.88 -9.71
CA ALA A 53 -14.22 12.75 -9.54
C ALA A 53 -14.10 14.05 -10.37
N ASN A 54 -13.16 14.10 -11.31
CA ASN A 54 -12.86 15.25 -12.16
C ASN A 54 -12.48 16.53 -11.39
N ARG A 55 -11.93 16.40 -10.19
CA ARG A 55 -11.44 17.53 -9.38
C ARG A 55 -10.00 17.83 -9.73
N THR A 56 -9.68 19.12 -9.83
CA THR A 56 -8.30 19.59 -9.93
C THR A 56 -7.49 19.19 -8.70
N PRO A 57 -6.14 19.15 -8.76
CA PRO A 57 -5.32 18.83 -7.59
C PRO A 57 -5.57 19.75 -6.38
N LYS A 58 -5.95 21.02 -6.62
CA LYS A 58 -6.34 21.94 -5.55
C LYS A 58 -7.69 21.57 -4.93
N GLN A 59 -8.70 21.27 -5.75
CA GLN A 59 -10.01 20.85 -5.26
C GLN A 59 -9.93 19.52 -4.49
N ALA A 60 -9.16 18.55 -5.00
CA ALA A 60 -8.93 17.28 -4.31
C ALA A 60 -8.20 17.50 -2.97
N HIS A 61 -7.24 18.42 -2.92
CA HIS A 61 -6.59 18.81 -1.67
C HIS A 61 -7.60 19.40 -0.67
N ASP A 62 -8.40 20.37 -1.10
CA ASP A 62 -9.33 21.08 -0.23
C ASP A 62 -10.44 20.15 0.30
N ASP A 63 -10.95 19.24 -0.53
CA ASP A 63 -11.92 18.21 -0.13
C ASP A 63 -11.32 17.24 0.90
N ASN A 64 -10.11 16.73 0.67
CA ASN A 64 -9.49 15.82 1.63
C ASN A 64 -9.05 16.53 2.91
N ARG A 65 -8.67 17.82 2.84
CA ARG A 65 -8.38 18.66 4.01
C ARG A 65 -9.57 18.77 4.94
N ALA A 66 -10.78 18.92 4.40
CA ALA A 66 -12.01 19.03 5.18
C ALA A 66 -12.35 17.73 5.95
N LYS A 67 -11.79 16.58 5.53
CA LYS A 67 -12.01 15.27 6.15
C LYS A 67 -11.05 14.95 7.29
N VAL A 68 -10.07 15.79 7.58
CA VAL A 68 -9.06 15.56 8.61
C VAL A 68 -8.99 16.72 9.61
N THR A 69 -8.60 16.44 10.85
CA THR A 69 -8.45 17.49 11.86
C THR A 69 -7.30 18.45 11.52
N PRO A 70 -7.28 19.66 12.08
CA PRO A 70 -6.15 20.58 11.92
C PRO A 70 -4.79 19.96 12.28
N GLU A 71 -4.73 19.21 13.37
CA GLU A 71 -3.52 18.56 13.87
C GLU A 71 -3.04 17.47 12.91
N GLN A 72 -3.98 16.65 12.40
CA GLN A 72 -3.67 15.60 11.42
C GLN A 72 -3.09 16.22 10.14
N TYR A 73 -3.70 17.28 9.62
CA TYR A 73 -3.18 17.95 8.43
C TYR A 73 -1.81 18.58 8.67
N ASN A 74 -1.59 19.25 9.81
CA ASN A 74 -0.30 19.84 10.13
C ASN A 74 0.80 18.76 10.19
N GLU A 75 0.49 17.58 10.73
CA GLU A 75 1.40 16.44 10.71
C GLU A 75 1.67 15.93 9.28
N ILE A 76 0.63 15.75 8.46
CA ILE A 76 0.78 15.30 7.07
C ILE A 76 1.60 16.31 6.27
N ASN A 77 1.35 17.61 6.46
CA ASN A 77 2.05 18.70 5.77
C ASN A 77 3.53 18.77 6.15
N ARG A 78 3.87 18.67 7.45
CA ARG A 78 5.27 18.60 7.90
C ARG A 78 5.98 17.40 7.29
N ARG A 79 5.33 16.24 7.27
CA ARG A 79 5.88 15.03 6.65
C ARG A 79 6.08 15.18 5.15
N ALA A 80 5.10 15.73 4.45
CA ALA A 80 5.17 15.97 3.01
C ALA A 80 6.29 16.96 2.65
N LYS A 81 6.49 18.00 3.48
CA LYS A 81 7.62 18.93 3.34
C LYS A 81 8.96 18.20 3.47
N SER A 82 9.13 17.42 4.53
CA SER A 82 10.34 16.62 4.76
C SER A 82 10.62 15.65 3.60
N ALA A 83 9.58 14.97 3.10
CA ALA A 83 9.69 14.07 1.95
C ALA A 83 10.11 14.82 0.68
N ALA A 84 9.50 15.98 0.38
CA ALA A 84 9.85 16.80 -0.77
C ALA A 84 11.31 17.31 -0.70
N GLU A 85 11.80 17.67 0.49
CA GLU A 85 13.19 18.07 0.71
C GLU A 85 14.18 16.92 0.45
N ASP A 86 13.89 15.71 0.96
CA ASP A 86 14.71 14.52 0.69
C ASP A 86 14.68 14.14 -0.81
N ILE A 87 13.52 14.21 -1.47
CA ILE A 87 13.40 13.98 -2.92
C ILE A 87 14.25 15.00 -3.69
N LYS A 88 14.17 16.30 -3.37
CA LYS A 88 14.99 17.34 -4.01
C LYS A 88 16.49 17.05 -3.84
N LYS A 89 16.91 16.67 -2.64
CA LYS A 89 18.31 16.31 -2.36
C LYS A 89 18.78 15.15 -3.25
N ARG A 90 17.93 14.13 -3.44
CA ARG A 90 18.23 12.96 -4.28
C ARG A 90 18.23 13.25 -5.78
N LEU A 91 17.40 14.19 -6.23
CA LEU A 91 17.43 14.68 -7.60
C LEU A 91 18.71 15.48 -7.90
N GLY A 92 19.41 15.94 -6.86
CA GLY A 92 20.68 16.67 -6.98
C GLY A 92 20.48 18.02 -7.69
N LYS A 93 21.32 18.30 -8.69
CA LYS A 93 21.27 19.57 -9.44
C LYS A 93 20.17 19.64 -10.50
N LYS A 94 19.34 18.59 -10.67
CA LYS A 94 18.28 18.57 -11.68
C LYS A 94 17.23 19.63 -11.35
N GLN A 95 17.05 20.60 -12.25
CA GLN A 95 16.01 21.61 -12.10
C GLN A 95 14.63 20.95 -12.22
N ILE A 96 13.76 21.22 -11.25
CA ILE A 96 12.34 20.87 -11.32
C ILE A 96 11.64 21.96 -12.14
N LYS A 97 11.11 21.60 -13.31
CA LYS A 97 10.32 22.49 -14.18
C LYS A 97 8.85 22.46 -13.82
N ASP A 98 8.31 21.26 -13.62
CA ASP A 98 6.93 21.07 -13.19
C ASP A 98 6.77 19.75 -12.42
N VAL A 99 5.61 19.57 -11.80
CA VAL A 99 5.21 18.32 -11.15
C VAL A 99 3.75 18.05 -11.49
N HIS A 100 3.47 16.85 -11.98
CA HIS A 100 2.12 16.37 -12.27
C HIS A 100 1.69 15.35 -11.22
N TRP A 101 0.40 15.36 -10.87
CA TRP A 101 -0.21 14.33 -10.04
C TRP A 101 -0.74 13.22 -10.95
N THR A 102 -0.43 11.97 -10.67
CA THR A 102 -0.77 10.84 -11.56
C THR A 102 -1.67 9.84 -10.86
N SER A 103 -2.85 10.34 -10.47
CA SER A 103 -3.84 9.63 -9.64
C SER A 103 -4.58 8.50 -10.35
N LYS A 104 -4.74 8.56 -11.68
CA LYS A 104 -5.61 7.63 -12.42
C LYS A 104 -4.99 7.06 -13.69
N PRO A 105 -5.55 5.97 -14.25
CA PRO A 105 -5.09 5.40 -15.51
C PRO A 105 -5.00 6.45 -16.64
N GLY A 106 -3.90 6.43 -17.38
CA GLY A 106 -3.63 7.36 -18.48
C GLY A 106 -2.93 8.67 -18.08
N ASP A 107 -2.88 9.04 -16.79
CA ASP A 107 -2.17 10.25 -16.35
C ASP A 107 -0.65 10.15 -16.57
N ILE A 108 -0.08 8.94 -16.47
CA ILE A 108 1.33 8.69 -16.80
C ILE A 108 1.58 9.05 -18.26
N LYS A 109 0.81 8.49 -19.21
CA LYS A 109 0.92 8.83 -20.64
C LYS A 109 0.77 10.32 -20.89
N LYS A 110 -0.21 10.97 -20.28
CA LYS A 110 -0.42 12.43 -20.44
C LYS A 110 0.74 13.25 -19.87
N SER A 111 1.46 12.72 -18.89
CA SER A 111 2.63 13.37 -18.31
C SER A 111 3.89 13.10 -19.12
N THR A 112 4.18 11.84 -19.41
CA THR A 112 5.48 11.40 -19.95
C THR A 112 5.50 11.24 -21.47
N GLY A 113 4.33 11.15 -22.11
CA GLY A 113 4.18 10.75 -23.50
C GLY A 113 4.31 9.23 -23.73
N ILE A 114 4.61 8.46 -22.69
CA ILE A 114 4.85 7.01 -22.77
C ILE A 114 3.64 6.25 -22.24
N GLU A 115 3.14 5.29 -23.03
CA GLU A 115 2.06 4.41 -22.60
C GLU A 115 2.52 3.54 -21.42
N ALA A 116 1.81 3.65 -20.29
CA ALA A 116 2.09 2.86 -19.11
C ALA A 116 0.81 2.70 -18.28
N SER A 117 0.50 1.47 -17.90
CA SER A 117 -0.51 1.19 -16.87
C SER A 117 0.03 1.52 -15.48
N GLN A 118 -0.87 1.73 -14.50
CA GLN A 118 -0.46 1.90 -13.10
C GLN A 118 0.22 0.66 -12.50
N GLN A 119 0.08 -0.51 -13.13
CA GLN A 119 0.80 -1.71 -12.73
C GLN A 119 2.27 -1.71 -13.16
N GLN A 120 2.55 -1.06 -14.31
CA GLN A 120 3.88 -0.91 -14.91
C GLN A 120 4.61 0.32 -14.36
N ASP A 121 3.87 1.39 -14.05
CA ASP A 121 4.39 2.60 -13.41
C ASP A 121 3.44 3.05 -12.30
N ALA A 122 3.86 2.80 -11.05
CA ALA A 122 3.09 3.11 -9.85
C ALA A 122 3.42 4.51 -9.29
N SER A 123 3.86 5.43 -10.14
CA SER A 123 4.15 6.81 -9.73
C SER A 123 2.86 7.53 -9.31
N ASP A 124 2.89 8.11 -8.12
CA ASP A 124 1.81 8.97 -7.61
C ASP A 124 2.01 10.41 -8.10
N ILE A 125 3.26 10.80 -8.36
CA ILE A 125 3.63 12.06 -9.01
C ILE A 125 4.71 11.84 -10.07
N VAL A 126 4.73 12.72 -11.08
CA VAL A 126 5.81 12.78 -12.09
C VAL A 126 6.47 14.15 -12.03
N ILE A 127 7.77 14.17 -11.79
CA ILE A 127 8.60 15.37 -11.73
C ILE A 127 9.22 15.61 -13.10
N HIS A 128 8.98 16.77 -13.68
CA HIS A 128 9.52 17.18 -14.97
C HIS A 128 10.82 17.95 -14.80
N HIS A 129 11.82 17.59 -15.61
CA HIS A 129 13.12 18.23 -15.69
C HIS A 129 13.31 18.92 -17.04
N GLY A 130 14.43 19.64 -17.21
CA GLY A 130 14.84 20.15 -18.52
C GLY A 130 15.11 19.02 -19.52
N GLY A 131 14.93 19.31 -20.81
CA GLY A 131 15.25 18.37 -21.90
C GLY A 131 14.28 17.17 -22.02
N GLY A 132 13.02 17.32 -21.60
CA GLY A 132 11.99 16.28 -21.74
C GLY A 132 12.13 15.11 -20.76
N ARG A 133 13.13 15.12 -19.88
CA ARG A 133 13.35 14.06 -18.89
C ARG A 133 12.38 14.19 -17.72
N HIS A 134 12.01 13.06 -17.15
CA HIS A 134 11.13 13.01 -15.98
C HIS A 134 11.62 12.00 -14.93
N THR A 135 11.14 12.19 -13.70
CA THR A 135 11.30 11.23 -12.61
C THR A 135 9.93 10.90 -12.05
N GLY A 136 9.48 9.66 -12.24
CA GLY A 136 8.30 9.13 -11.58
C GLY A 136 8.60 8.82 -10.11
N VAL A 137 7.69 9.17 -9.21
CA VAL A 137 7.84 8.93 -7.77
C VAL A 137 6.63 8.19 -7.23
N SER A 138 6.83 6.96 -6.76
CA SER A 138 5.85 6.25 -5.95
C SER A 138 6.09 6.59 -4.48
N LEU A 139 5.13 7.28 -3.86
CA LEU A 139 5.15 7.72 -2.48
C LEU A 139 4.58 6.64 -1.56
N LYS A 140 5.27 6.40 -0.46
CA LYS A 140 4.86 5.44 0.58
C LYS A 140 5.01 6.12 1.93
N VAL A 141 4.00 5.98 2.78
CA VAL A 141 3.95 6.68 4.05
C VAL A 141 3.52 5.73 5.18
N SER A 142 4.15 5.87 6.34
CA SER A 142 3.79 5.08 7.52
C SER A 142 4.20 5.77 8.83
N ASP A 143 3.28 5.79 9.80
CA ASP A 143 3.53 6.41 11.10
C ASP A 143 4.46 5.57 11.99
N LYS A 144 4.46 4.23 11.81
CA LYS A 144 5.02 3.28 12.79
C LYS A 144 5.99 2.27 12.20
N SER A 145 5.70 1.77 11.00
CA SER A 145 6.45 0.67 10.38
C SER A 145 7.36 1.20 9.27
N LYS A 146 8.63 0.79 9.28
CA LYS A 146 9.51 0.96 8.11
C LYS A 146 9.13 0.04 6.94
N LYS A 147 8.34 -1.01 7.22
CA LYS A 147 7.90 -2.01 6.25
C LYS A 147 6.51 -1.63 5.75
N VAL A 148 6.47 -0.84 4.68
CA VAL A 148 5.24 -0.43 4.02
C VAL A 148 4.94 -1.44 2.91
N PRO A 149 3.70 -1.92 2.75
CA PRO A 149 3.34 -2.73 1.59
C PRO A 149 3.75 -2.03 0.29
N ILE A 150 4.49 -2.75 -0.54
CA ILE A 150 4.98 -2.28 -1.85
C ILE A 150 3.95 -2.54 -2.92
N SER A 151 3.33 -3.72 -2.86
CA SER A 151 2.39 -4.21 -3.85
C SER A 151 1.17 -4.80 -3.16
N ASN A 152 0.03 -4.69 -3.82
CA ASN A 152 -1.19 -5.41 -3.46
C ASN A 152 -1.57 -6.33 -4.63
N PRO A 153 -0.86 -7.45 -4.81
CA PRO A 153 -1.18 -8.37 -5.87
C PRO A 153 -2.62 -8.91 -5.72
N GLY A 154 -3.34 -8.96 -6.85
CA GLY A 154 -4.66 -9.58 -6.93
C GLY A 154 -4.59 -11.07 -6.57
N LEU A 155 -5.66 -11.61 -6.00
CA LEU A 155 -5.62 -12.96 -5.44
C LEU A 155 -5.44 -14.05 -6.51
N GLU A 156 -6.13 -13.91 -7.64
CA GLU A 156 -6.21 -14.97 -8.66
C GLU A 156 -4.86 -15.22 -9.33
N GLU A 157 -4.21 -14.15 -9.81
CA GLU A 157 -2.92 -14.24 -10.50
C GLU A 157 -1.76 -14.65 -9.59
N THR A 158 -1.87 -14.43 -8.28
CA THR A 158 -0.69 -14.46 -7.39
C THR A 158 -0.77 -15.50 -6.29
N THR A 159 -1.91 -16.17 -6.13
CA THR A 159 -2.08 -17.28 -5.18
C THR A 159 -2.23 -18.64 -5.86
N TYR A 160 -2.16 -18.68 -7.20
CA TYR A 160 -2.12 -19.91 -8.01
C TYR A 160 -3.25 -20.91 -7.72
N GLY A 161 -4.48 -20.39 -7.59
CA GLY A 161 -5.66 -21.21 -7.32
C GLY A 161 -6.02 -21.37 -5.83
N ALA A 162 -5.37 -20.63 -4.92
CA ALA A 162 -5.76 -20.64 -3.50
C ALA A 162 -7.17 -20.07 -3.23
N GLY A 163 -7.79 -19.41 -4.22
CA GLY A 163 -9.16 -18.88 -4.14
C GLY A 163 -10.21 -19.92 -3.73
N LYS A 164 -10.04 -21.19 -4.12
CA LYS A 164 -10.91 -22.30 -3.71
C LYS A 164 -10.98 -22.49 -2.19
N HIS A 165 -9.90 -22.20 -1.47
CA HIS A 165 -9.88 -22.28 0.00
C HIS A 165 -10.73 -21.17 0.62
N LEU A 166 -10.73 -19.98 0.02
CA LEU A 166 -11.57 -18.86 0.45
C LEU A 166 -13.06 -19.14 0.18
N GLU A 167 -13.39 -19.73 -0.97
CA GLU A 167 -14.76 -20.15 -1.28
C GLU A 167 -15.28 -21.20 -0.30
N ALA A 168 -14.48 -22.25 -0.03
CA ALA A 168 -14.81 -23.26 0.96
C ALA A 168 -14.97 -22.64 2.37
N HIS A 169 -14.09 -21.72 2.74
CA HIS A 169 -14.21 -20.99 4.01
C HIS A 169 -15.51 -20.18 4.11
N ARG A 170 -15.90 -19.45 3.05
CA ARG A 170 -17.18 -18.70 3.02
C ARG A 170 -18.38 -19.63 3.18
N LYS A 171 -18.36 -20.81 2.54
CA LYS A 171 -19.39 -21.85 2.73
C LYS A 171 -19.43 -22.32 4.19
N SER A 172 -18.29 -22.55 4.82
CA SER A 172 -18.21 -22.94 6.24
C SER A 172 -18.72 -21.83 7.18
N ILE A 173 -18.40 -20.56 6.91
CA ILE A 173 -18.93 -19.43 7.67
C ILE A 173 -20.47 -19.36 7.54
N HIS A 174 -21.03 -19.56 6.35
CA HIS A 174 -22.48 -19.62 6.17
C HIS A 174 -23.12 -20.80 6.91
N LYS A 175 -22.45 -21.96 6.97
CA LYS A 175 -22.94 -23.12 7.73
C LYS A 175 -22.98 -22.83 9.23
N GLU A 176 -21.92 -22.20 9.75
CA GLU A 176 -21.78 -21.87 11.18
C GLU A 176 -22.70 -20.71 11.60
N PHE A 177 -22.87 -19.71 10.72
CA PHE A 177 -23.67 -18.51 10.98
C PHE A 177 -24.73 -18.29 9.88
N PRO A 178 -25.78 -19.14 9.78
CA PRO A 178 -26.75 -19.07 8.67
C PRO A 178 -27.42 -17.71 8.50
N LYS A 179 -27.64 -17.00 9.62
CA LYS A 179 -28.23 -15.66 9.70
C LYS A 179 -27.51 -14.58 8.88
N ILE A 180 -26.22 -14.75 8.57
CA ILE A 180 -25.47 -13.74 7.80
C ILE A 180 -25.51 -13.96 6.28
N LYS A 181 -26.14 -15.05 5.81
CA LYS A 181 -26.14 -15.45 4.39
C LYS A 181 -26.87 -14.45 3.49
N THR A 182 -27.94 -13.84 3.98
CA THR A 182 -28.78 -12.87 3.24
C THR A 182 -28.41 -11.42 3.53
N MET A 183 -27.51 -11.18 4.49
CA MET A 183 -27.11 -9.84 4.92
C MET A 183 -26.18 -9.18 3.89
N SER A 184 -26.41 -7.89 3.65
CA SER A 184 -25.48 -7.00 2.96
C SER A 184 -24.14 -6.86 3.70
N VAL A 185 -23.12 -6.33 3.04
CA VAL A 185 -21.81 -6.07 3.67
C VAL A 185 -21.93 -5.18 4.91
N ALA A 186 -22.81 -4.17 4.87
CA ALA A 186 -23.01 -3.25 5.99
C ALA A 186 -23.66 -3.96 7.18
N GLU A 187 -24.71 -4.74 6.94
CA GLU A 187 -25.40 -5.52 7.96
C GLU A 187 -24.49 -6.59 8.57
N ARG A 188 -23.68 -7.29 7.76
CA ARG A 188 -22.70 -8.26 8.28
C ARG A 188 -21.65 -7.61 9.17
N LYS A 189 -21.18 -6.42 8.81
CA LYS A 189 -20.23 -5.67 9.63
C LYS A 189 -20.85 -5.25 10.95
N ASP A 190 -22.09 -4.77 10.92
CA ASP A 190 -22.80 -4.41 12.14
C ASP A 190 -23.05 -5.64 13.02
N TRP A 191 -23.56 -6.72 12.44
CA TRP A 191 -23.75 -7.99 13.13
C TRP A 191 -22.45 -8.48 13.78
N HIS A 192 -21.33 -8.46 13.07
CA HIS A 192 -20.04 -8.89 13.62
C HIS A 192 -19.55 -8.00 14.77
N ARG A 193 -19.85 -6.69 14.75
CA ARG A 193 -19.54 -5.79 15.87
C ARG A 193 -20.39 -6.09 17.10
N ASN A 194 -21.65 -6.45 16.90
CA ASN A 194 -22.64 -6.61 17.97
C ASN A 194 -22.85 -8.07 18.43
N THR A 195 -22.24 -9.04 17.74
CA THR A 195 -22.30 -10.47 18.13
C THR A 195 -21.44 -10.76 19.36
N THR A 196 -21.64 -11.95 19.94
CA THR A 196 -20.95 -12.41 21.15
C THR A 196 -19.43 -12.51 20.94
N THR A 197 -18.67 -12.36 22.03
CA THR A 197 -17.21 -12.57 22.02
C THR A 197 -16.84 -13.96 21.51
N HIS A 198 -17.62 -14.98 21.86
CA HIS A 198 -17.45 -16.34 21.35
C HIS A 198 -17.50 -16.38 19.81
N ASN A 199 -18.53 -15.79 19.20
CA ASN A 199 -18.67 -15.77 17.74
C ASN A 199 -17.54 -14.97 17.06
N LYS A 200 -17.13 -13.85 17.65
CA LYS A 200 -15.98 -13.06 17.15
C LYS A 200 -14.70 -13.88 17.12
N ASN A 201 -14.40 -14.59 18.21
CA ASN A 201 -13.22 -15.45 18.30
C ASN A 201 -13.30 -16.63 17.31
N LYS A 202 -14.47 -17.27 17.19
CA LYS A 202 -14.68 -18.35 16.22
C LYS A 202 -14.41 -17.90 14.78
N ILE A 203 -14.94 -16.74 14.37
CA ILE A 203 -14.69 -16.17 13.04
C ILE A 203 -13.20 -15.86 12.85
N LYS A 204 -12.55 -15.28 13.86
CA LYS A 204 -11.11 -14.99 13.83
C LYS A 204 -10.28 -16.26 13.65
N ASP A 205 -10.62 -17.34 14.33
CA ASP A 205 -9.91 -18.61 14.22
C ASP A 205 -10.11 -19.23 12.83
N MET A 206 -11.35 -19.25 12.32
CA MET A 206 -11.66 -19.69 10.96
C MET A 206 -10.90 -18.87 9.90
N ASN A 207 -10.81 -17.55 10.10
CA ASN A 207 -10.05 -16.63 9.26
C ASN A 207 -8.55 -16.95 9.26
N ASN A 208 -7.96 -17.19 10.44
CA ASN A 208 -6.56 -17.56 10.55
C ASN A 208 -6.28 -18.92 9.87
N THR A 209 -7.16 -19.90 10.06
CA THR A 209 -7.03 -21.21 9.42
C THR A 209 -7.05 -21.12 7.89
N VAL A 210 -7.96 -20.34 7.30
CA VAL A 210 -7.99 -20.22 5.83
C VAL A 210 -6.77 -19.47 5.30
N LEU A 211 -6.29 -18.42 5.98
CA LEU A 211 -5.07 -17.73 5.57
C LEU A 211 -3.84 -18.65 5.63
N ASP A 212 -3.73 -19.52 6.65
CA ASP A 212 -2.67 -20.54 6.72
C ASP A 212 -2.76 -21.57 5.59
N LYS A 213 -3.96 -22.07 5.29
CA LYS A 213 -4.17 -22.97 4.14
C LYS A 213 -3.77 -22.32 2.82
N MET A 214 -4.17 -21.07 2.61
CA MET A 214 -3.79 -20.32 1.41
C MET A 214 -2.28 -20.07 1.35
N ALA A 215 -1.62 -19.83 2.49
CA ALA A 215 -0.17 -19.63 2.54
C ALA A 215 0.61 -20.89 2.20
N ARG A 216 0.19 -22.03 2.73
CA ARG A 216 0.78 -23.33 2.39
C ARG A 216 0.54 -23.68 0.93
N HIS A 217 -0.63 -23.36 0.39
CA HIS A 217 -0.92 -23.55 -1.03
C HIS A 217 0.01 -22.71 -1.91
N LEU A 218 0.14 -21.41 -1.61
CA LEU A 218 1.06 -20.52 -2.31
C LEU A 218 2.52 -21.00 -2.17
N HIS A 219 2.93 -21.43 -0.98
CA HIS A 219 4.27 -21.99 -0.74
C HIS A 219 4.54 -23.21 -1.61
N SER A 220 3.60 -24.15 -1.65
CA SER A 220 3.70 -25.35 -2.49
C SER A 220 3.81 -25.00 -3.97
N ALA A 221 2.96 -24.09 -4.46
CA ALA A 221 2.97 -23.63 -5.84
C ALA A 221 4.31 -22.96 -6.20
N LEU A 222 4.83 -22.09 -5.34
CA LEU A 222 6.12 -21.41 -5.57
C LEU A 222 7.32 -22.36 -5.46
N LYS A 223 7.24 -23.38 -4.61
CA LYS A 223 8.30 -24.39 -4.48
C LYS A 223 8.40 -25.28 -5.73
N GLY A 224 7.27 -25.53 -6.40
CA GLY A 224 7.23 -26.30 -7.64
C GLY A 224 7.63 -25.52 -8.90
N LYS A 225 7.86 -24.21 -8.79
CA LYS A 225 8.25 -23.36 -9.92
C LYS A 225 9.73 -23.49 -10.25
N THR A 226 10.05 -23.25 -11.52
CA THR A 226 11.44 -23.02 -11.94
C THR A 226 12.00 -21.76 -11.26
N GLN A 227 13.33 -21.66 -11.19
CA GLN A 227 13.99 -20.46 -10.67
C GLN A 227 13.54 -19.19 -11.40
N LYS A 228 13.40 -19.25 -12.73
CA LYS A 228 12.94 -18.11 -13.55
C LYS A 228 11.54 -17.65 -13.14
N GLU A 229 10.59 -18.58 -13.00
CA GLU A 229 9.22 -18.23 -12.60
C GLU A 229 9.12 -17.76 -11.15
N LEU A 230 9.95 -18.31 -10.25
CA LEU A 230 10.02 -17.84 -8.86
C LEU A 230 10.51 -16.39 -8.79
N ILE A 231 11.58 -16.07 -9.52
CA ILE A 231 12.09 -14.70 -9.65
C ILE A 231 11.03 -13.79 -10.26
N ASP A 232 10.35 -14.23 -11.32
CA ASP A 232 9.29 -13.45 -11.95
C ASP A 232 8.16 -13.12 -10.97
N HIS A 233 7.75 -14.10 -10.16
CA HIS A 233 6.77 -13.87 -9.09
C HIS A 233 7.25 -12.82 -8.08
N ILE A 234 8.50 -12.95 -7.59
CA ILE A 234 9.07 -12.00 -6.63
C ILE A 234 9.14 -10.60 -7.24
N ARG A 235 9.64 -10.47 -8.47
CA ARG A 235 9.75 -9.19 -9.19
C ARG A 235 8.40 -8.53 -9.40
N LYS A 236 7.44 -9.23 -9.99
CA LYS A 236 6.17 -8.63 -10.45
C LYS A 236 5.17 -8.43 -9.33
N HIS A 237 5.06 -9.41 -8.44
CA HIS A 237 3.97 -9.46 -7.46
C HIS A 237 4.39 -9.07 -6.06
N VAL A 238 5.68 -9.17 -5.70
CA VAL A 238 6.16 -8.92 -4.34
C VAL A 238 6.89 -7.60 -4.19
N LEU A 239 7.90 -7.36 -5.02
CA LEU A 239 8.81 -6.21 -4.88
C LEU A 239 8.58 -5.09 -5.89
N LYS A 240 7.81 -5.35 -6.96
CA LYS A 240 7.67 -4.47 -8.13
C LYS A 240 9.06 -4.05 -8.66
N ALA A 241 9.95 -5.04 -8.79
CA ALA A 241 11.36 -4.88 -9.12
C ALA A 241 11.61 -5.09 -10.62
N PHE A 242 11.13 -4.15 -11.42
CA PHE A 242 11.28 -4.11 -12.88
C PHE A 242 11.28 -2.64 -13.33
N PRO A 243 11.90 -2.31 -14.48
CA PRO A 243 11.92 -0.95 -15.00
C PRO A 243 10.51 -0.52 -15.45
N THR A 244 10.19 0.77 -15.26
CA THR A 244 8.98 1.34 -15.86
C THR A 244 9.19 1.53 -17.37
N PRO A 245 8.13 1.65 -18.20
CA PRO A 245 8.27 1.92 -19.63
C PRO A 245 9.10 3.17 -19.94
N ALA A 246 9.05 4.18 -19.08
CA ALA A 246 9.87 5.38 -19.19
C ALA A 246 11.37 5.13 -18.93
N GLN A 247 11.70 4.22 -17.99
CA GLN A 247 13.07 3.79 -17.75
C GLN A 247 13.60 2.96 -18.93
N GLU A 248 12.79 2.04 -19.45
CA GLU A 248 13.13 1.22 -20.63
C GLU A 248 13.39 2.09 -21.87
N ALA A 249 12.58 3.13 -22.07
CA ALA A 249 12.76 4.09 -23.16
C ALA A 249 13.93 5.09 -22.93
N GLY A 250 14.63 5.04 -21.80
CA GLY A 250 15.78 5.91 -21.49
C GLY A 250 15.45 7.39 -21.23
N VAL A 251 14.17 7.75 -21.22
CA VAL A 251 13.68 9.14 -21.07
C VAL A 251 13.29 9.51 -19.63
N GLY A 252 13.17 8.52 -18.75
CA GLY A 252 12.76 8.74 -17.37
C GLY A 252 13.56 7.94 -16.35
N ASN A 253 13.45 8.33 -15.08
CA ASN A 253 13.83 7.51 -13.93
C ASN A 253 12.58 7.21 -13.09
N HIS A 254 12.63 6.16 -12.28
CA HIS A 254 11.61 5.89 -11.29
C HIS A 254 12.24 5.77 -9.89
N MET A 255 11.58 6.32 -8.88
CA MET A 255 11.95 6.11 -7.49
C MET A 255 10.75 5.73 -6.64
N ARG A 256 10.94 4.76 -5.76
CA ARG A 256 10.01 4.53 -4.65
C ARG A 256 10.53 5.28 -3.43
N HIS A 257 9.80 6.31 -2.99
CA HIS A 257 10.16 7.12 -1.84
C HIS A 257 9.26 6.76 -0.65
N SER A 258 9.88 6.34 0.45
CA SER A 258 9.19 5.98 1.68
C SER A 258 9.53 6.97 2.78
N THR A 259 8.50 7.54 3.41
CA THR A 259 8.64 8.40 4.60
C THR A 259 7.99 7.75 5.80
N THR A 260 8.75 7.64 6.88
CA THR A 260 8.35 6.96 8.12
C THR A 260 8.52 7.86 9.33
N GLY A 261 7.67 7.69 10.34
CA GLY A 261 7.76 8.43 11.60
C GLY A 261 6.71 9.52 11.78
N THR A 262 6.70 10.16 12.94
CA THR A 262 5.68 11.14 13.36
C THR A 262 6.31 12.31 14.11
N ASN A 263 5.54 13.39 14.27
CA ASN A 263 5.88 14.53 15.14
C ASN A 263 7.21 15.19 14.75
N GLY A 264 7.45 15.35 13.44
CA GLY A 264 8.69 15.96 12.92
C GLY A 264 9.93 15.07 12.96
N LYS A 265 9.85 13.85 13.50
CA LYS A 265 10.95 12.87 13.50
C LYS A 265 10.76 11.91 12.34
N TYR A 266 11.12 12.33 11.14
CA TYR A 266 10.95 11.54 9.92
C TYR A 266 12.24 10.84 9.50
N SER A 267 12.09 9.66 8.92
CA SER A 267 13.15 8.91 8.25
C SER A 267 12.72 8.58 6.84
N HIS A 268 13.66 8.70 5.90
CA HIS A 268 13.40 8.50 4.48
C HIS A 268 14.19 7.31 3.93
N SER A 269 13.58 6.56 3.03
CA SER A 269 14.25 5.58 2.18
C SER A 269 13.84 5.85 0.73
N SER A 270 14.79 5.76 -0.19
CA SER A 270 14.47 5.81 -1.61
C SER A 270 15.34 4.85 -2.39
N ILE A 271 14.68 4.14 -3.29
CA ILE A 271 15.32 3.15 -4.14
C ILE A 271 14.82 3.32 -5.57
N ASP A 272 15.63 2.91 -6.54
CA ASP A 272 15.14 2.53 -7.87
C ASP A 272 14.73 1.05 -7.79
N PRO A 273 13.41 0.73 -7.84
CA PRO A 273 12.96 -0.65 -7.69
C PRO A 273 13.54 -1.61 -8.74
N SER A 274 13.84 -1.11 -9.94
CA SER A 274 14.35 -1.92 -11.05
C SER A 274 15.80 -2.37 -10.84
N GLN A 275 16.56 -1.66 -10.02
CA GLN A 275 17.99 -1.91 -9.78
C GLN A 275 18.28 -2.41 -8.37
N HIS A 276 17.52 -1.93 -7.38
CA HIS A 276 17.86 -2.09 -5.97
C HIS A 276 18.00 -3.56 -5.55
N TYR A 277 17.20 -4.46 -6.12
CA TYR A 277 17.17 -5.87 -5.72
C TYR A 277 18.02 -6.79 -6.60
N GLU A 278 18.71 -6.27 -7.62
CA GLU A 278 19.45 -7.12 -8.58
C GLU A 278 20.56 -7.95 -7.93
N HIS A 279 21.24 -7.38 -6.93
CA HIS A 279 22.25 -8.11 -6.16
C HIS A 279 21.72 -9.38 -5.46
N ILE A 280 20.40 -9.49 -5.26
CA ILE A 280 19.71 -10.68 -4.76
C ILE A 280 19.11 -11.49 -5.91
N LEU A 281 18.35 -10.84 -6.78
CA LEU A 281 17.53 -11.50 -7.80
C LEU A 281 18.33 -12.10 -8.96
N ALA A 282 19.58 -11.65 -9.15
CA ALA A 282 20.52 -12.24 -10.11
C ALA A 282 21.13 -13.57 -9.63
N ASN A 283 20.96 -13.94 -8.35
CA ASN A 283 21.47 -15.18 -7.75
C ASN A 283 20.32 -16.10 -7.28
N PRO A 284 19.44 -16.58 -8.18
CA PRO A 284 18.23 -17.32 -7.82
C PRO A 284 18.51 -18.62 -7.06
N GLU A 285 19.68 -19.24 -7.25
CA GLU A 285 20.11 -20.47 -6.58
C GLU A 285 20.29 -20.31 -5.06
N LYS A 286 20.44 -19.07 -4.59
CA LYS A 286 20.52 -18.72 -3.15
C LYS A 286 19.17 -18.35 -2.54
N ILE A 287 18.11 -18.29 -3.35
CA ILE A 287 16.77 -17.93 -2.90
C ILE A 287 16.03 -19.17 -2.41
N ARG A 288 15.35 -19.03 -1.27
CA ARG A 288 14.48 -20.06 -0.70
C ARG A 288 13.14 -19.42 -0.32
N VAL A 289 12.06 -20.21 -0.47
CA VAL A 289 10.70 -19.82 -0.10
C VAL A 289 10.23 -20.65 1.09
N HIS A 290 9.64 -19.97 2.08
CA HIS A 290 9.17 -20.57 3.33
C HIS A 290 7.80 -20.02 3.68
N VAL A 291 7.01 -20.75 4.46
CA VAL A 291 5.81 -20.18 5.08
C VAL A 291 6.25 -19.15 6.14
N ASP A 292 5.66 -17.95 6.14
CA ASP A 292 5.97 -16.91 7.14
C ASP A 292 5.59 -17.41 8.54
N LYS A 293 6.31 -16.99 9.58
CA LYS A 293 6.09 -17.49 10.96
C LYS A 293 4.66 -17.31 11.47
N ALA A 294 3.96 -16.30 10.97
CA ALA A 294 2.57 -16.02 11.31
C ALA A 294 1.55 -16.92 10.58
N GLY A 295 2.00 -17.79 9.65
CA GLY A 295 1.14 -18.63 8.82
C GLY A 295 0.36 -17.87 7.73
N GLN A 296 0.34 -16.53 7.74
CA GLN A 296 -0.51 -15.74 6.84
C GLN A 296 0.18 -15.33 5.52
N GLY A 297 1.18 -16.08 5.07
CA GLY A 297 1.93 -15.75 3.85
C GLY A 297 3.17 -16.58 3.65
N VAL A 298 3.97 -16.17 2.66
CA VAL A 298 5.29 -16.73 2.37
C VAL A 298 6.38 -15.68 2.56
N ALA A 299 7.56 -16.14 2.95
CA ALA A 299 8.77 -15.36 3.08
C ALA A 299 9.83 -15.86 2.10
N PHE A 300 10.55 -14.93 1.49
CA PHE A 300 11.67 -15.20 0.59
C PHE A 300 12.97 -14.84 1.29
N SER A 301 13.90 -15.77 1.31
CA SER A 301 15.22 -15.58 1.91
C SER A 301 16.33 -15.75 0.89
N HIS A 302 17.39 -14.95 1.02
CA HIS A 302 18.62 -15.06 0.25
C HIS A 302 19.78 -15.23 1.25
N ASN A 303 20.59 -16.29 1.09
CA ASN A 303 21.65 -16.66 2.04
C ASN A 303 21.14 -16.74 3.50
N GLY A 304 19.98 -17.36 3.71
CA GLY A 304 19.35 -17.53 5.03
C GLY A 304 18.71 -16.27 5.63
N ARG A 305 18.85 -15.10 5.00
CA ARG A 305 18.22 -13.85 5.47
C ARG A 305 16.97 -13.55 4.67
N VAL A 306 15.84 -13.34 5.35
CA VAL A 306 14.58 -12.94 4.70
C VAL A 306 14.73 -11.53 4.12
N PHE A 307 14.42 -11.36 2.84
CA PHE A 307 14.49 -10.06 2.14
C PHE A 307 13.12 -9.58 1.62
N ALA A 308 12.15 -10.50 1.47
CA ALA A 308 10.81 -10.15 1.00
C ALA A 308 9.74 -11.05 1.62
N ARG A 309 8.49 -10.58 1.64
CA ARG A 309 7.31 -11.34 2.08
C ARG A 309 6.13 -11.08 1.16
N HIS A 310 5.36 -12.13 0.90
CA HIS A 310 4.04 -12.05 0.30
C HIS A 310 3.02 -12.55 1.31
N ARG A 311 2.26 -11.62 1.90
CA ARG A 311 1.22 -11.88 2.92
C ARG A 311 -0.15 -11.87 2.30
N MET A 312 -1.06 -12.68 2.83
CA MET A 312 -2.48 -12.61 2.56
C MET A 312 -3.20 -12.03 3.75
N LYS A 313 -4.16 -11.14 3.48
CA LYS A 313 -4.94 -10.46 4.50
C LYS A 313 -6.36 -10.28 4.02
N PHE A 314 -7.34 -10.44 4.91
CA PHE A 314 -8.70 -10.00 4.61
C PHE A 314 -8.73 -8.49 4.38
N ASN A 315 -9.52 -8.07 3.40
CA ASN A 315 -9.80 -6.65 3.14
C ASN A 315 -10.50 -5.98 4.32
N SER A 316 -11.32 -6.72 5.06
CA SER A 316 -11.99 -6.26 6.26
C SER A 316 -11.98 -7.37 7.31
N GLN A 317 -11.48 -7.06 8.50
CA GLN A 317 -11.59 -7.96 9.67
C GLN A 317 -12.99 -7.91 10.31
N SER A 318 -13.80 -6.91 9.94
CA SER A 318 -15.15 -6.74 10.47
C SER A 318 -16.24 -7.34 9.60
N ASP A 319 -15.93 -7.75 8.36
CA ASP A 319 -16.85 -8.53 7.53
C ASP A 319 -16.44 -10.01 7.57
N PRO A 320 -17.25 -10.91 8.18
CA PRO A 320 -16.97 -12.35 8.24
C PRO A 320 -16.82 -13.03 6.87
N LEU A 321 -17.28 -12.41 5.78
CA LEU A 321 -17.19 -12.93 4.41
C LEU A 321 -16.25 -12.13 3.50
N SER A 322 -15.44 -11.24 4.10
CA SER A 322 -14.53 -10.36 3.38
C SER A 322 -13.72 -11.12 2.33
N SER A 323 -13.46 -10.46 1.19
CA SER A 323 -12.42 -10.95 0.28
C SER A 323 -11.04 -10.85 0.93
N VAL A 324 -10.10 -11.64 0.42
CA VAL A 324 -8.68 -11.60 0.79
C VAL A 324 -7.94 -10.79 -0.29
N LYS A 325 -6.79 -10.22 0.06
CA LYS A 325 -5.83 -9.63 -0.87
C LYS A 325 -4.41 -10.07 -0.53
N GLY A 326 -3.55 -10.13 -1.55
CA GLY A 326 -2.11 -10.25 -1.36
C GLY A 326 -1.49 -8.91 -0.94
N SER A 327 -0.31 -8.98 -0.36
CA SER A 327 0.49 -7.84 0.09
C SER A 327 1.96 -8.20 -0.01
N GLY A 328 2.68 -7.60 -0.96
CA GLY A 328 4.13 -7.72 -1.06
C GLY A 328 4.83 -6.65 -0.22
N SER A 329 5.94 -7.01 0.41
CA SER A 329 6.79 -6.09 1.15
C SER A 329 8.24 -6.57 1.18
N ASP A 330 9.18 -5.65 1.19
CA ASP A 330 10.57 -5.89 1.58
C ASP A 330 10.70 -5.88 3.12
N THR A 331 11.91 -6.13 3.62
CA THR A 331 12.14 -6.41 5.04
C THR A 331 13.13 -5.53 5.73
#